data_AF-A0A136HGS4-F1
#
_entry.id   AF-A0A136HGS4-F1
#
_cell.length_a   1.000
_cell.length_b   1.000
_cell.length_c   1.000
_cell.angle_alpha   90.00
_cell.angle_beta   90.00
_cell.angle_gamma   90.00
#
_symmetry.space_group_name_H-M   'P 1'
#
loop_
_entity.id
_entity.type
_entity.pdbx_description
1 polymer ?
#
loop_
_entity_poly.entity_id
_entity_poly.type
_entity_poly.pdbx_seq_one_letter_code
_entity_poly.pdbx_strand_id
1 'polypeptide(L)'
;MEIILIISLLLVLTGILFFLIRLSKWVLRNKMRSRACLALLVVALVGLSVHHLFFKNMQFIQSEVYPDLYLIKYPEKDQKVLHQAIRENVIKHLNSGVLRGKKRAYIKGNSIFFYKYYKALPFSIFQDAGTAYFLENEEDLGGFVTEELGMYSKYKLAEFYYAPCTTDGALYCGEIRYSNEGDFVKSESLFNLAIASKTAKDVNAHVINPAFDDPTGSDMSTD
;
A
#
# COMPACT_ATOMS: atom_id res chain seq x y z
N MET A 1 -22.23 -30.92 14.78
CA MET A 1 -20.76 -30.74 14.91
C MET A 1 -20.40 -29.45 15.65
N GLU A 2 -21.15 -28.36 15.48
CA GLU A 2 -20.90 -27.06 16.14
C GLU A 2 -20.99 -27.12 17.68
N ILE A 3 -21.97 -27.85 18.24
CA ILE A 3 -22.13 -27.97 19.70
C ILE A 3 -20.91 -28.67 20.36
N ILE A 4 -20.35 -29.68 19.70
CA ILE A 4 -19.17 -30.41 20.19
C ILE A 4 -17.93 -29.49 20.16
N LEU A 5 -17.78 -28.67 19.12
CA LEU A 5 -16.71 -27.67 19.02
C LEU A 5 -16.81 -26.62 20.14
N ILE A 6 -18.02 -26.12 20.43
CA ILE A 6 -18.24 -25.14 21.50
C ILE A 6 -17.89 -25.72 22.88
N ILE A 7 -18.31 -26.96 23.17
CA ILE A 7 -17.98 -27.64 24.43
C ILE A 7 -16.47 -27.88 24.54
N SER A 8 -15.81 -28.30 23.45
CA SER A 8 -14.35 -28.47 23.41
C SER A 8 -13.62 -27.14 23.67
N LEU A 9 -14.09 -26.03 23.07
CA LEU A 9 -13.50 -24.71 23.27
C LEU A 9 -13.62 -24.26 24.74
N LEU A 10 -14.76 -24.49 25.38
CA LEU A 10 -14.99 -24.16 26.79
C LEU A 10 -14.08 -24.96 27.72
N LEU A 11 -13.86 -26.25 27.45
CA LEU A 11 -12.93 -27.09 28.22
C LEU A 11 -11.47 -26.61 28.08
N VAL A 12 -11.06 -26.21 26.87
CA VAL A 12 -9.73 -25.64 26.65
C VAL A 12 -9.59 -24.30 27.39
N LEU A 13 -10.59 -23.43 27.30
CA LEU A 13 -10.57 -22.12 27.94
C LEU A 13 -10.47 -22.23 29.47
N THR A 14 -11.25 -23.14 30.07
CA THR A 14 -11.22 -23.40 31.52
C THR A 14 -9.88 -24.01 31.96
N GLY A 15 -9.30 -24.91 31.17
CA GLY A 15 -7.95 -25.44 31.40
C GLY A 15 -6.87 -24.36 31.38
N ILE A 16 -6.91 -23.46 30.40
CA ILE A 16 -6.00 -22.30 30.31
C ILE A 16 -6.16 -21.40 31.54
N LEU A 17 -7.39 -21.08 31.93
CA LEU A 17 -7.66 -20.22 33.08
C LEU A 17 -7.10 -20.83 34.38
N PHE A 18 -7.33 -22.12 34.60
CA PHE A 18 -6.80 -22.83 35.76
C PHE A 18 -5.26 -22.80 35.79
N PHE A 19 -4.63 -23.02 34.65
CA PHE A 19 -3.18 -22.97 34.51
C PHE A 19 -2.62 -21.58 34.81
N LEU A 20 -3.26 -20.51 34.30
CA LEU A 20 -2.89 -19.12 34.58
C LEU A 20 -2.99 -18.77 36.07
N ILE A 21 -4.06 -19.20 36.74
CA ILE A 21 -4.24 -18.98 38.19
C ILE A 21 -3.14 -19.69 38.98
N ARG A 22 -2.82 -20.94 38.60
CA ARG A 22 -1.77 -21.73 39.24
C ARG A 22 -0.39 -21.10 39.06
N LEU A 23 -0.07 -20.63 37.86
CA LEU A 23 1.15 -19.89 37.55
C LEU A 23 1.25 -18.60 38.38
N SER A 24 0.17 -17.82 38.40
CA SER A 24 0.10 -16.56 39.15
C SER A 24 0.37 -16.78 40.64
N LYS A 25 -0.29 -17.78 41.24
CA LYS A 25 -0.03 -18.17 42.64
C LYS A 25 1.41 -18.62 42.87
N TRP A 26 1.99 -19.38 41.94
CA TRP A 26 3.37 -19.86 42.05
C TRP A 26 4.40 -18.72 41.99
N VAL A 27 4.19 -17.74 41.11
CA VAL A 27 5.03 -16.53 41.01
C VAL A 27 4.91 -15.67 42.27
N LEU A 28 3.68 -15.45 42.76
CA LEU A 28 3.41 -14.64 43.94
C LEU A 28 3.90 -15.27 45.26
N ARG A 29 4.03 -16.60 45.32
CA ARG A 29 4.46 -17.32 46.53
C ARG A 29 5.86 -16.95 47.00
N ASN A 30 6.75 -16.54 46.10
CA ASN A 30 8.12 -16.17 46.46
C ASN A 30 8.39 -14.70 46.09
N LYS A 31 8.78 -13.89 47.08
CA LYS A 31 9.13 -12.47 46.90
C LYS A 31 10.23 -12.26 45.84
N MET A 32 11.19 -13.18 45.75
CA MET A 32 12.25 -13.13 44.71
C MET A 32 11.68 -13.35 43.30
N ARG A 33 10.80 -14.34 43.13
CA ARG A 33 10.19 -14.66 41.82
C ARG A 33 9.23 -13.57 41.36
N SER A 34 8.44 -13.02 42.29
CA SER A 34 7.54 -11.89 42.02
C SER A 34 8.32 -10.64 41.58
N ARG A 35 9.42 -10.30 42.28
CA ARG A 35 10.30 -9.18 41.88
C ARG A 35 10.96 -9.40 40.52
N ALA A 36 11.43 -10.61 40.23
CA ALA A 36 12.02 -10.94 38.94
C ALA A 36 10.99 -10.85 37.79
N CYS A 37 9.77 -11.34 38.01
CA CYS A 37 8.69 -11.25 37.02
C CYS A 37 8.27 -9.80 36.78
N LEU A 38 8.15 -9.00 37.84
CA LEU A 38 7.87 -7.56 37.74
C LEU A 38 8.96 -6.83 36.93
N ALA A 39 10.24 -7.12 37.23
CA ALA A 39 11.36 -6.54 36.50
C ALA A 39 11.32 -6.90 35.00
N LEU A 40 11.07 -8.17 34.66
CA LEU A 40 10.91 -8.62 33.28
C LEU A 40 9.75 -7.92 32.57
N LEU A 41 8.62 -7.76 33.26
CA LEU A 41 7.44 -7.10 32.71
C LEU A 41 7.71 -5.61 32.43
N VAL A 42 8.40 -4.93 33.34
CA VAL A 42 8.83 -3.54 33.13
C VAL A 42 9.79 -3.44 31.95
N VAL A 43 10.78 -4.32 31.84
CA VAL A 43 11.71 -4.35 30.70
C VAL A 43 10.97 -4.60 29.38
N ALA A 44 10.02 -5.53 29.37
CA ALA A 44 9.19 -5.81 28.19
C ALA A 44 8.34 -4.59 27.79
N LEU A 45 7.70 -3.91 28.76
CA LEU A 45 6.93 -2.70 28.50
C LEU A 45 7.79 -1.56 27.97
N VAL A 46 8.97 -1.35 28.55
CA VAL A 46 9.92 -0.33 28.07
C VAL A 46 10.41 -0.69 26.67
N GLY A 47 10.78 -1.95 26.43
CA GLY A 47 11.22 -2.43 25.13
C GLY A 47 10.14 -2.26 24.05
N LEU A 48 8.89 -2.60 24.35
CA LEU A 48 7.75 -2.39 23.46
C LEU A 48 7.48 -0.90 23.21
N SER A 49 7.60 -0.06 24.24
CA SER A 49 7.40 1.39 24.12
C SER A 49 8.47 2.04 23.24
N VAL A 50 9.74 1.70 23.48
CA VAL A 50 10.86 2.14 22.64
C VAL A 50 10.67 1.63 21.21
N HIS A 51 10.31 0.35 21.02
CA HIS A 51 10.04 -0.18 19.70
C HIS A 51 8.93 0.62 18.99
N HIS A 52 7.81 0.85 19.67
CA HIS A 52 6.66 1.52 19.08
C HIS A 52 6.94 2.98 18.74
N LEU A 53 7.74 3.67 19.56
CA LEU A 53 8.08 5.08 19.37
C LEU A 53 9.20 5.30 18.34
N PHE A 54 10.23 4.45 18.33
CA PHE A 54 11.43 4.68 17.52
C PHE A 54 11.50 3.87 16.23
N PHE A 55 10.77 2.74 16.10
CA PHE A 55 10.89 1.87 14.92
C PHE A 55 9.69 1.98 13.96
N LYS A 56 8.72 2.85 14.24
CA LYS A 56 7.67 3.20 13.28
C LYS A 56 8.18 4.27 12.31
N ASN A 57 9.03 3.85 11.38
CA ASN A 57 9.45 4.71 10.29
C ASN A 57 8.37 4.74 9.20
N MET A 58 8.15 5.92 8.61
CA MET A 58 7.25 6.08 7.48
C MET A 58 7.72 5.22 6.29
N GLN A 59 6.82 4.43 5.72
CA GLN A 59 7.11 3.51 4.62
C GLN A 59 6.12 3.71 3.48
N PHE A 60 6.65 3.83 2.27
CA PHE A 60 5.87 3.88 1.03
C PHE A 60 5.80 2.49 0.43
N ILE A 61 4.58 2.00 0.21
CA ILE A 61 4.30 0.70 -0.41
C ILE A 61 3.60 0.98 -1.72
N GLN A 62 4.24 0.62 -2.83
CA GLN A 62 3.62 0.70 -4.14
C GLN A 62 2.64 -0.46 -4.32
N SER A 63 1.50 -0.21 -4.94
CA SER A 63 0.58 -1.28 -5.36
C SER A 63 1.18 -2.09 -6.52
N GLU A 64 0.96 -3.41 -6.49
CA GLU A 64 1.35 -4.31 -7.59
C GLU A 64 0.39 -4.17 -8.78
N VAL A 65 -0.86 -3.80 -8.51
CA VAL A 65 -1.92 -3.63 -9.51
C VAL A 65 -1.88 -2.25 -10.16
N TYR A 66 -1.67 -1.22 -9.35
CA TYR A 66 -1.70 0.19 -9.75
C TYR A 66 -0.34 0.85 -9.49
N PRO A 67 0.54 0.94 -10.50
CA PRO A 67 1.87 1.52 -10.31
C PRO A 67 1.86 3.00 -9.90
N ASP A 68 0.76 3.71 -10.16
CA ASP A 68 0.50 5.09 -9.77
C ASP A 68 -0.06 5.24 -8.33
N LEU A 69 -0.22 4.14 -7.59
CA LEU A 69 -0.76 4.13 -6.24
C LEU A 69 0.31 3.77 -5.20
N TYR A 70 0.44 4.62 -4.20
CA TYR A 70 1.27 4.40 -3.02
C TYR A 70 0.43 4.42 -1.74
N LEU A 71 0.62 3.41 -0.90
CA LEU A 71 0.11 3.37 0.45
C LEU A 71 1.22 3.70 1.45
N ILE A 72 0.96 4.65 2.34
CA ILE A 72 1.90 5.13 3.34
C ILE A 72 1.59 4.46 4.69
N LYS A 73 2.47 3.56 5.14
CA LYS A 73 2.46 3.03 6.50
C LYS A 73 3.13 4.01 7.45
N TYR A 74 2.51 4.21 8.61
CA TYR A 74 2.99 5.11 9.66
C TYR A 74 3.33 6.52 9.12
N PRO A 75 2.36 7.23 8.50
CA PRO A 75 2.62 8.58 8.03
C PRO A 75 3.04 9.46 9.22
N GLU A 76 4.07 10.26 9.01
CA GLU A 76 4.60 11.15 10.03
C GLU A 76 3.54 12.18 10.45
N LYS A 77 3.46 12.49 11.75
CA LYS A 77 2.46 13.46 12.24
C LYS A 77 2.79 14.89 11.82
N ASP A 78 4.08 15.19 11.66
CA ASP A 78 4.52 16.46 11.11
C ASP A 78 4.21 16.52 9.61
N GLN A 79 3.24 17.35 9.26
CA GLN A 79 2.80 17.57 7.90
C GLN A 79 3.94 18.04 6.98
N LYS A 80 4.92 18.80 7.49
CA LYS A 80 6.06 19.25 6.66
C LYS A 80 6.91 18.06 6.20
N VAL A 81 7.20 17.15 7.12
CA VAL A 81 7.99 15.93 6.84
C VAL A 81 7.24 15.00 5.89
N LEU A 82 5.93 14.80 6.13
CA LEU A 82 5.09 13.99 5.24
C LEU A 82 5.03 14.57 3.83
N HIS A 83 4.76 15.87 3.69
CA HIS A 83 4.69 16.53 2.39
C HIS A 83 6.02 16.47 1.64
N GLN A 84 7.13 16.70 2.34
CA GLN A 84 8.47 16.59 1.75
C GLN A 84 8.73 15.17 1.23
N ALA A 85 8.42 14.14 2.02
CA ALA A 85 8.62 12.76 1.60
C ALA A 85 7.74 12.36 0.42
N ILE A 86 6.48 12.84 0.36
CA ILE A 86 5.59 12.64 -0.80
C ILE A 86 6.19 13.30 -2.04
N ARG A 87 6.67 14.54 -1.93
CA ARG A 87 7.32 15.25 -3.04
C ARG A 87 8.55 14.50 -3.55
N GLU A 88 9.41 14.03 -2.66
CA GLU A 88 10.59 13.23 -3.01
C GLU A 88 10.20 11.92 -3.69
N ASN A 89 9.12 11.27 -3.23
CA ASN A 89 8.59 10.06 -3.85
C ASN A 89 8.06 10.32 -5.27
N VAL A 90 7.33 11.40 -5.49
CA VAL A 90 6.87 11.81 -6.84
C VAL A 90 8.06 11.96 -7.79
N ILE A 91 9.10 12.68 -7.38
CA ILE A 91 10.32 12.86 -8.20
C ILE A 91 10.97 11.50 -8.50
N LYS A 92 11.09 10.63 -7.49
CA LYS A 92 11.64 9.28 -7.63
C LYS A 92 10.82 8.42 -8.59
N HIS A 93 9.49 8.47 -8.49
CA HIS A 93 8.58 7.71 -9.34
C HIS A 93 8.75 8.11 -10.81
N LEU A 94 8.73 9.41 -11.11
CA LEU A 94 8.94 9.92 -12.48
C LEU A 94 10.33 9.55 -13.02
N ASN A 95 11.36 9.67 -12.20
CA ASN A 95 12.73 9.27 -12.56
C ASN A 95 12.89 7.76 -12.75
N SER A 96 12.00 6.92 -12.21
CA SER A 96 12.10 5.46 -12.38
C SER A 96 11.59 4.98 -13.74
N GLY A 97 10.91 5.84 -14.51
CA GLY A 97 10.32 5.49 -15.80
C GLY A 97 9.12 4.53 -15.69
N VAL A 98 8.61 4.28 -14.47
CA VAL A 98 7.43 3.46 -14.22
C VAL A 98 6.17 4.27 -14.57
N LEU A 99 5.93 4.43 -15.87
CA LEU A 99 4.75 5.13 -16.41
C LEU A 99 3.71 4.19 -17.01
N ARG A 100 4.03 2.90 -17.09
CA ARG A 100 3.21 1.89 -17.75
C ARG A 100 2.68 0.92 -16.70
N GLY A 101 1.38 0.98 -16.50
CA GLY A 101 0.64 0.22 -15.51
C GLY A 101 -0.84 0.26 -15.84
N LYS A 102 -1.60 -0.66 -15.24
CA LYS A 102 -3.05 -0.59 -15.32
C LYS A 102 -3.48 0.73 -14.67
N LYS A 103 -4.20 1.55 -15.41
CA LYS A 103 -4.82 2.76 -14.86
C LYS A 103 -6.20 2.40 -14.33
N ARG A 104 -6.63 3.10 -13.28
CA ARG A 104 -8.02 3.00 -12.79
C ARG A 104 -8.99 3.55 -13.82
N ALA A 105 -10.17 2.93 -13.91
CA ALA A 105 -11.09 3.11 -15.03
C ALA A 105 -11.66 4.54 -15.15
N TYR A 106 -11.78 5.27 -14.03
CA TYR A 106 -12.39 6.60 -13.98
C TYR A 106 -11.39 7.77 -14.06
N ILE A 107 -10.08 7.50 -14.04
CA ILE A 107 -9.07 8.56 -13.97
C ILE A 107 -8.62 8.95 -15.37
N LYS A 108 -9.04 10.15 -15.80
CA LYS A 108 -8.64 10.74 -17.08
C LYS A 108 -7.34 11.55 -16.90
N GLY A 109 -6.20 10.94 -17.20
CA GLY A 109 -4.91 11.64 -17.25
C GLY A 109 -3.76 10.85 -16.64
N ASN A 110 -2.66 11.55 -16.37
CA ASN A 110 -1.56 11.01 -15.60
C ASN A 110 -1.62 11.61 -14.19
N SER A 111 -1.69 10.73 -13.21
CA SER A 111 -1.70 11.11 -11.82
C SER A 111 -1.06 10.05 -10.95
N ILE A 112 -0.61 10.43 -9.76
CA ILE A 112 -0.04 9.55 -8.72
C ILE A 112 -0.80 9.83 -7.43
N PHE A 113 -1.14 8.76 -6.70
CA PHE A 113 -2.05 8.83 -5.57
C PHE A 113 -1.38 8.27 -4.33
N PHE A 114 -1.56 8.98 -3.23
CA PHE A 114 -1.00 8.64 -1.94
C PHE A 114 -2.13 8.50 -0.92
N TYR A 115 -2.28 7.30 -0.39
CA TYR A 115 -3.25 6.98 0.65
C TYR A 115 -2.54 6.48 1.89
N LYS A 116 -3.14 6.67 3.05
CA LYS A 116 -2.71 6.03 4.29
C LYS A 116 -3.00 4.54 4.20
N TYR A 117 -2.02 3.72 4.57
CA TYR A 117 -2.22 2.28 4.70
C TYR A 117 -3.22 2.01 5.83
N TYR A 118 -4.31 1.35 5.48
CA TYR A 118 -5.32 0.88 6.39
C TYR A 118 -5.72 -0.54 5.99
N LYS A 119 -5.67 -1.46 6.95
CA LYS A 119 -6.10 -2.84 6.79
C LYS A 119 -7.10 -3.14 7.88
N ALA A 120 -8.30 -3.56 7.50
CA ALA A 120 -9.30 -3.98 8.46
C ALA A 120 -8.82 -5.22 9.25
N LEU A 121 -9.33 -5.36 10.47
CA LEU A 121 -9.02 -6.52 11.30
C LEU A 121 -9.65 -7.79 10.68
N PRO A 122 -8.94 -8.93 10.70
CA PRO A 122 -9.40 -10.17 10.05
C PRO A 122 -10.68 -10.77 10.68
N PHE A 123 -11.10 -10.30 11.84
CA PHE A 123 -12.32 -10.75 12.53
C PHE A 123 -13.54 -9.87 12.22
N SER A 124 -13.38 -8.83 11.39
CA SER A 124 -14.46 -7.93 11.05
C SER A 124 -15.16 -8.41 9.77
N ILE A 125 -16.25 -9.13 9.96
CA ILE A 125 -17.01 -9.80 8.89
C ILE A 125 -17.93 -8.83 8.11
N PHE A 126 -18.02 -7.57 8.55
CA PHE A 126 -18.97 -6.56 8.06
C PHE A 126 -18.33 -5.18 7.83
N GLN A 127 -17.01 -5.11 7.64
CA GLN A 127 -16.31 -3.83 7.45
C GLN A 127 -15.54 -3.80 6.15
N ASP A 128 -15.38 -2.58 5.63
CA ASP A 128 -14.56 -2.20 4.46
C ASP A 128 -13.21 -2.94 4.46
N ALA A 129 -12.76 -3.46 3.32
CA ALA A 129 -11.52 -4.21 3.22
C ALA A 129 -10.27 -3.36 3.59
N GLY A 130 -10.41 -2.04 3.44
CA GLY A 130 -9.39 -1.04 3.72
C GLY A 130 -8.53 -0.75 2.50
N THR A 131 -7.77 0.34 2.55
CA THR A 131 -6.91 0.77 1.43
C THR A 131 -5.86 -0.28 1.05
N ALA A 132 -5.46 -1.15 1.99
CA ALA A 132 -4.53 -2.25 1.75
C ALA A 132 -5.03 -3.27 0.72
N TYR A 133 -6.35 -3.38 0.51
CA TYR A 133 -6.94 -4.25 -0.51
C TYR A 133 -6.38 -3.97 -1.91
N PHE A 134 -6.21 -2.69 -2.25
CA PHE A 134 -5.74 -2.24 -3.56
C PHE A 134 -4.24 -2.41 -3.80
N LEU A 135 -3.49 -3.01 -2.87
CA LEU A 135 -2.10 -3.41 -3.14
C LEU A 135 -2.04 -4.58 -4.12
N GLU A 136 -2.98 -5.52 -3.98
CA GLU A 136 -2.97 -6.81 -4.69
C GLU A 136 -4.25 -7.03 -5.52
N ASN A 137 -5.27 -6.18 -5.33
CA ASN A 137 -6.58 -6.33 -5.97
C ASN A 137 -6.97 -5.09 -6.77
N GLU A 138 -7.75 -5.32 -7.81
CA GLU A 138 -8.39 -4.26 -8.61
C GLU A 138 -9.65 -3.73 -7.91
N GLU A 139 -10.04 -2.51 -8.25
CA GLU A 139 -11.33 -1.94 -7.85
C GLU A 139 -12.49 -2.76 -8.40
N ASP A 140 -13.48 -3.03 -7.55
CA ASP A 140 -14.73 -3.67 -7.95
C ASP A 140 -15.84 -2.62 -8.03
N LEU A 141 -16.12 -2.20 -9.27
CA LEU A 141 -17.12 -1.18 -9.61
C LEU A 141 -18.54 -1.77 -9.76
N GLY A 142 -18.73 -3.07 -9.51
CA GLY A 142 -19.98 -3.79 -9.76
C GLY A 142 -20.54 -4.49 -8.53
N GLY A 143 -21.83 -4.88 -8.59
CA GLY A 143 -22.49 -5.70 -7.57
C GLY A 143 -23.17 -4.92 -6.43
N PHE A 144 -23.61 -5.64 -5.40
CA PHE A 144 -24.29 -5.07 -4.22
C PHE A 144 -23.33 -4.42 -3.21
N VAL A 145 -22.02 -4.73 -3.32
CA VAL A 145 -20.95 -4.18 -2.49
C VAL A 145 -19.84 -3.76 -3.45
N THR A 146 -19.61 -2.45 -3.59
CA THR A 146 -18.53 -1.92 -4.42
C THR A 146 -17.32 -1.60 -3.56
N GLU A 147 -16.14 -1.91 -4.06
CA GLU A 147 -14.87 -1.72 -3.37
C GLU A 147 -14.00 -0.79 -4.21
N GLU A 148 -14.17 0.51 -3.99
CA GLU A 148 -13.56 1.58 -4.78
C GLU A 148 -12.62 2.42 -3.91
N LEU A 149 -11.39 2.67 -4.41
CA LEU A 149 -10.42 3.43 -3.63
C LEU A 149 -10.88 4.87 -3.36
N GLY A 150 -11.71 5.43 -4.26
CA GLY A 150 -12.34 6.73 -4.10
C GLY A 150 -13.20 6.88 -2.84
N MET A 151 -13.80 5.77 -2.35
CA MET A 151 -14.61 5.76 -1.12
C MET A 151 -13.76 5.97 0.14
N TYR A 152 -12.45 5.72 0.08
CA TYR A 152 -11.50 5.91 1.18
C TYR A 152 -10.95 7.34 1.26
N SER A 153 -11.79 8.34 0.98
CA SER A 153 -11.41 9.75 0.96
C SER A 153 -10.72 10.19 2.26
N LYS A 154 -11.19 9.70 3.42
CA LYS A 154 -10.59 9.98 4.73
C LYS A 154 -9.12 9.54 4.84
N TYR A 155 -8.71 8.55 4.06
CA TYR A 155 -7.34 8.03 4.06
C TYR A 155 -6.46 8.66 2.98
N LYS A 156 -7.02 9.53 2.13
CA LYS A 156 -6.28 10.21 1.07
C LYS A 156 -5.32 11.25 1.67
N LEU A 157 -4.05 11.16 1.29
CA LEU A 157 -2.98 12.03 1.77
C LEU A 157 -2.52 13.03 0.71
N ALA A 158 -2.42 12.59 -0.55
CA ALA A 158 -2.09 13.48 -1.65
C ALA A 158 -2.46 12.89 -3.02
N GLU A 159 -2.61 13.79 -3.98
CA GLU A 159 -2.70 13.46 -5.40
C GLU A 159 -1.77 14.37 -6.19
N PHE A 160 -0.99 13.78 -7.08
CA PHE A 160 -0.17 14.51 -8.02
C PHE A 160 -0.75 14.36 -9.41
N TYR A 161 -1.11 15.48 -10.04
CA TYR A 161 -1.57 15.52 -11.43
C TYR A 161 -0.47 16.10 -12.31
N TYR A 162 -0.15 15.44 -13.42
CA TYR A 162 0.95 15.89 -14.27
C TYR A 162 0.67 15.73 -15.76
N ALA A 163 1.28 16.62 -16.53
CA ALA A 163 1.22 16.67 -17.98
C ALA A 163 2.57 17.14 -18.53
N PRO A 164 2.85 16.95 -19.82
CA PRO A 164 4.00 17.60 -20.46
C PRO A 164 3.97 19.11 -20.21
N CYS A 165 5.12 19.72 -19.94
CA CYS A 165 5.23 21.16 -19.76
C CYS A 165 4.88 21.89 -21.08
N THR A 166 4.25 23.06 -20.99
CA THR A 166 3.89 23.86 -22.17
C THR A 166 5.11 24.42 -22.91
N THR A 167 6.22 24.63 -22.20
CA THR A 167 7.46 25.22 -22.70
C THR A 167 8.39 24.18 -23.34
N ASP A 168 8.42 22.96 -22.79
CA ASP A 168 9.23 21.84 -23.28
C ASP A 168 8.45 20.53 -23.10
N GLY A 169 8.07 19.92 -24.21
CA GLY A 169 7.32 18.65 -24.22
C GLY A 169 8.12 17.44 -23.74
N ALA A 170 9.45 17.57 -23.56
CA ALA A 170 10.29 16.53 -22.98
C ALA A 170 10.26 16.53 -21.44
N LEU A 171 9.78 17.61 -20.81
CA LEU A 171 9.66 17.76 -19.37
C LEU A 171 8.21 17.63 -18.93
N TYR A 172 8.02 17.27 -17.66
CA TYR A 172 6.71 17.18 -17.04
C TYR A 172 6.54 18.23 -15.95
N CYS A 173 5.32 18.77 -15.92
CA CYS A 173 4.88 19.78 -14.98
C CYS A 173 3.59 19.30 -14.33
N GLY A 174 3.40 19.61 -13.05
CA GLY A 174 2.25 19.10 -12.32
C GLY A 174 1.98 19.83 -11.02
N GLU A 175 0.90 19.41 -10.36
CA GLU A 175 0.45 19.95 -9.09
C GLU A 175 0.23 18.79 -8.11
N ILE A 176 0.89 18.86 -6.94
CA ILE A 176 0.57 18.00 -5.80
C ILE A 176 -0.52 18.71 -5.00
N ARG A 177 -1.64 18.03 -4.77
CA ARG A 177 -2.73 18.44 -3.88
C ARG A 177 -2.69 17.58 -2.64
N TYR A 178 -2.45 18.20 -1.50
CA TYR A 178 -2.37 17.51 -0.22
C TYR A 178 -3.75 17.52 0.45
N SER A 179 -4.07 16.39 1.08
CA SER A 179 -5.33 16.16 1.78
C SER A 179 -5.07 15.68 3.20
N ASN A 180 -5.96 16.02 4.13
CA ASN A 180 -5.97 15.49 5.48
C ASN A 180 -7.40 15.12 5.86
N GLU A 181 -7.61 13.86 6.22
CA GLU A 181 -8.93 13.31 6.54
C GLU A 181 -9.99 13.52 5.45
N GLY A 182 -9.56 13.64 4.19
CA GLY A 182 -10.43 13.88 3.03
C GLY A 182 -10.53 15.35 2.61
N ASP A 183 -10.14 16.28 3.48
CA ASP A 183 -10.19 17.71 3.19
C ASP A 183 -8.93 18.19 2.48
N PHE A 184 -9.10 19.11 1.53
CA PHE A 184 -7.98 19.78 0.87
C PHE A 184 -7.25 20.71 1.84
N VAL A 185 -5.93 20.57 1.94
CA VAL A 185 -5.10 21.37 2.85
C VAL A 185 -4.35 22.46 2.08
N LYS A 186 -3.60 22.05 1.06
CA LYS A 186 -2.77 22.94 0.24
C LYS A 186 -2.41 22.26 -1.07
N SER A 187 -1.92 23.03 -2.03
CA SER A 187 -1.28 22.50 -3.21
C SER A 187 0.11 23.10 -3.45
N GLU A 188 0.91 22.37 -4.21
CA GLU A 188 2.27 22.74 -4.57
C GLU A 188 2.52 22.37 -6.04
N SER A 189 2.98 23.32 -6.84
CA SER A 189 3.33 23.09 -8.24
C SER A 189 4.78 22.61 -8.34
N LEU A 190 4.99 21.58 -9.17
CA LEU A 190 6.31 21.08 -9.54
C LEU A 190 6.54 21.31 -11.03
N PHE A 191 7.71 21.82 -11.38
CA PHE A 191 8.09 22.17 -12.73
C PHE A 191 9.38 21.45 -13.13
N ASN A 192 9.59 21.31 -14.45
CA ASN A 192 10.82 20.79 -15.04
C ASN A 192 11.21 19.39 -14.53
N LEU A 193 10.22 18.51 -14.38
CA LEU A 193 10.46 17.13 -13.94
C LEU A 193 10.88 16.30 -15.15
N ALA A 194 12.09 15.75 -15.12
CA ALA A 194 12.54 14.80 -16.12
C ALA A 194 11.98 13.40 -15.82
N ILE A 195 11.71 12.63 -16.87
CA ILE A 195 11.42 11.20 -16.76
C ILE A 195 12.63 10.49 -17.33
N ALA A 196 13.28 9.65 -16.53
CA ALA A 196 14.31 8.79 -17.09
C ALA A 196 13.61 7.78 -18.00
N SER A 197 13.77 7.96 -19.31
CA SER A 197 13.46 6.89 -20.24
C SER A 197 14.43 5.75 -19.91
N LYS A 198 13.91 4.58 -19.56
CA LYS A 198 14.73 3.36 -19.65
C LYS A 198 15.14 3.27 -21.11
N THR A 199 16.38 3.67 -21.39
CA THR A 199 16.98 3.54 -22.70
C THR A 199 16.87 2.08 -23.07
N ALA A 200 16.28 1.81 -24.24
CA ALA A 200 16.12 0.49 -24.80
C ALA A 200 17.46 -0.28 -24.73
N LYS A 201 17.56 -1.19 -23.77
CA LYS A 201 18.66 -2.15 -23.66
C LYS A 201 18.06 -3.54 -23.48
N ASP A 202 17.06 -3.83 -24.30
CA ASP A 202 16.44 -5.16 -24.46
C ASP A 202 15.94 -5.36 -25.91
N VAL A 203 16.67 -4.79 -26.88
CA VAL A 203 16.52 -5.15 -28.30
C VAL A 203 17.85 -5.69 -28.78
N ASN A 204 18.05 -7.00 -28.59
CA ASN A 204 18.91 -7.92 -29.36
C ASN A 204 19.52 -9.00 -28.46
N ALA A 205 18.69 -9.96 -28.05
CA ALA A 205 19.16 -11.30 -27.73
C ALA A 205 18.00 -12.32 -27.82
N HIS A 206 17.39 -12.47 -28.99
CA HIS A 206 17.01 -13.80 -29.48
C HIS A 206 16.73 -13.76 -30.98
N VAL A 207 17.80 -13.97 -31.74
CA VAL A 207 17.71 -14.66 -33.03
C VAL A 207 17.36 -16.10 -32.71
N ILE A 208 16.19 -16.59 -33.15
CA ILE A 208 16.04 -17.89 -33.83
C ILE A 208 14.86 -17.76 -34.81
N ASN A 209 15.17 -17.60 -36.10
CA ASN A 209 14.41 -18.21 -37.18
C ASN A 209 14.97 -19.64 -37.35
N PRO A 210 14.19 -20.66 -37.78
CA PRO A 210 13.69 -20.65 -39.16
C PRO A 210 12.34 -21.34 -39.44
N ALA A 211 11.77 -20.92 -40.58
CA ALA A 211 11.06 -21.67 -41.63
C ALA A 211 9.79 -22.47 -41.28
N PHE A 212 8.69 -22.16 -41.98
CA PHE A 212 7.98 -23.13 -42.83
C PHE A 212 6.90 -22.46 -43.73
N ASP A 213 7.06 -22.67 -45.04
CA ASP A 213 6.08 -22.83 -46.13
C ASP A 213 5.05 -21.75 -46.53
N ASP A 214 5.37 -21.12 -47.67
CA ASP A 214 4.48 -20.75 -48.78
C ASP A 214 3.95 -22.05 -49.45
N PRO A 215 2.70 -22.12 -49.96
CA PRO A 215 2.50 -21.73 -51.36
C PRO A 215 1.12 -21.13 -51.71
N THR A 216 1.07 -20.50 -52.88
CA THR A 216 -0.09 -20.16 -53.74
C THR A 216 -0.95 -18.96 -53.29
N GLY A 217 -1.10 -17.85 -54.03
CA GLY A 217 -0.95 -17.58 -55.45
C GLY A 217 -2.32 -17.43 -56.12
N SER A 218 -2.77 -16.20 -56.39
CA SER A 218 -3.47 -15.79 -57.62
C SER A 218 -4.10 -14.39 -57.54
N ASP A 219 -3.82 -13.64 -58.60
CA ASP A 219 -4.28 -12.33 -59.06
C ASP A 219 -5.78 -11.96 -59.00
N MET A 220 -6.00 -10.65 -59.17
CA MET A 220 -7.07 -9.91 -59.90
C MET A 220 -7.76 -8.86 -59.02
N SER A 221 -7.43 -7.57 -59.15
CA SER A 221 -7.88 -6.58 -60.17
C SER A 221 -9.37 -6.22 -60.09
N THR A 222 -9.62 -4.94 -59.79
CA THR A 222 -10.72 -4.06 -60.27
C THR A 222 -12.16 -4.57 -60.18
N ASP A 223 -12.95 -3.96 -59.29
CA ASP A 223 -13.87 -2.86 -59.62
C ASP A 223 -14.20 -2.02 -58.37
#